data_AF-A0A416HPK9-F1
#
_entry.id   AF-A0A416HPK9-F1
#
_cell.length_a   1.000
_cell.length_b   1.000
_cell.length_c   1.000
_cell.angle_alpha   90.00
_cell.angle_beta   90.00
_cell.angle_gamma   90.00
#
_symmetry.space_group_name_H-M   'P 1'
#
loop_
_entity.id
_entity.type
_entity.pdbx_description
1 polymer ?
#
loop_
_entity_poly.entity_id
_entity_poly.type
_entity_poly.pdbx_seq_one_letter_code
_entity_poly.pdbx_strand_id
1 'polypeptide(L)'
;MGRNKKGILALAAVLLCVLAAVAFLASNEKSSPVEKLEESIACSDGTLSFTIPEAYDSSWYLQISGRLETGNGGMSVHYLEELSREGSWEKNVTYSFQTEEGNYSELLLYVSTGKEEADIDLLSYLPKK
;
A
#
# COMPACT_ATOMS: atom_id res chain seq x y z
N MET A 1 0.70 56.33 -19.12
CA MET A 1 0.21 54.94 -19.20
C MET A 1 1.40 53.99 -19.05
N GLY A 2 1.58 53.25 -17.94
CA GLY A 2 2.69 52.26 -17.87
C GLY A 2 3.22 51.80 -16.51
N ARG A 3 2.77 52.34 -15.37
CA ARG A 3 3.35 52.01 -14.05
C ARG A 3 2.63 50.92 -13.24
N ASN A 4 1.49 50.41 -13.70
CA ASN A 4 0.64 49.47 -12.93
C ASN A 4 0.69 48.00 -13.40
N LYS A 5 1.09 47.72 -14.64
CA LYS A 5 1.13 46.35 -15.17
C LYS A 5 2.23 45.49 -14.55
N LYS A 6 3.39 46.08 -14.25
CA LYS A 6 4.55 45.38 -13.67
C LYS A 6 4.31 44.93 -12.21
N GLY A 7 3.62 45.76 -11.42
CA GLY A 7 3.27 45.44 -10.03
C GLY A 7 2.20 44.35 -9.91
N ILE A 8 1.21 44.35 -10.81
CA ILE A 8 0.16 43.32 -10.88
C ILE A 8 0.74 41.97 -11.31
N LEU A 9 1.64 41.96 -12.30
CA LEU A 9 2.33 40.74 -12.75
C LEU A 9 3.24 40.17 -11.65
N ALA A 10 3.92 41.03 -10.88
CA ALA A 10 4.74 40.59 -9.75
C ALA A 10 3.89 39.99 -8.62
N LEU A 11 2.74 40.60 -8.27
CA LEU A 11 1.83 40.06 -7.25
C LEU A 11 1.22 38.71 -7.67
N ALA A 12 0.82 38.59 -8.94
CA ALA A 12 0.26 37.35 -9.48
C ALA A 12 1.31 36.22 -9.51
N ALA A 13 2.56 36.53 -9.85
CA ALA A 13 3.65 35.57 -9.82
C ALA A 13 3.95 35.09 -8.38
N VAL A 14 3.97 36.01 -7.40
CA VAL A 14 4.16 35.65 -5.99
C VAL A 14 3.01 34.79 -5.49
N LEU A 15 1.76 35.14 -5.82
CA LEU A 15 0.59 34.33 -5.44
C LEU A 15 0.63 32.93 -6.07
N LEU A 16 1.04 32.83 -7.33
CA LEU A 16 1.21 31.55 -8.01
C LEU A 16 2.32 30.69 -7.38
N CYS A 17 3.45 31.30 -7.01
CA CYS A 17 4.54 30.61 -6.32
C CYS A 17 4.11 30.12 -4.93
N VAL A 18 3.33 30.91 -4.19
CA VAL A 18 2.79 30.51 -2.88
C VAL A 18 1.79 29.37 -3.05
N LEU A 19 0.90 29.43 -4.03
CA LEU A 19 -0.05 28.34 -4.33
C LEU A 19 0.68 27.06 -4.75
N ALA A 20 1.71 27.16 -5.58
CA ALA A 20 2.53 26.02 -5.97
C ALA A 20 3.29 25.43 -4.77
N ALA A 21 3.85 26.26 -3.89
CA ALA A 21 4.52 25.80 -2.68
C ALA A 21 3.57 25.11 -1.70
N VAL A 22 2.35 25.64 -1.52
CA VAL A 22 1.31 25.02 -0.69
C VAL A 22 0.84 23.70 -1.28
N ALA A 23 0.65 23.62 -2.60
CA ALA A 23 0.31 22.37 -3.27
C ALA A 23 1.43 21.32 -3.14
N PHE A 24 2.69 21.73 -3.28
CA PHE A 24 3.86 20.84 -3.13
C PHE A 24 4.02 20.35 -1.68
N LEU A 25 3.72 21.19 -0.68
CA LEU A 25 3.73 20.81 0.72
C LEU A 25 2.55 19.89 1.07
N ALA A 26 1.38 20.09 0.46
CA ALA A 26 0.23 19.21 0.60
C ALA A 26 0.43 17.85 -0.10
N SER A 27 1.23 17.79 -1.17
CA SER A 27 1.67 16.52 -1.78
C SER A 27 2.77 15.81 -0.97
N ASN A 28 3.26 16.42 0.11
CA ASN A 28 4.29 15.88 0.99
C ASN A 28 3.68 15.33 2.30
N GLU A 29 2.39 15.00 2.29
CA GLU A 29 1.82 14.04 3.23
C GLU A 29 2.69 12.78 3.13
N LYS A 30 3.49 12.51 4.16
CA LYS A 30 4.34 11.33 4.18
C LYS A 30 3.40 10.14 4.30
N SER A 31 3.15 9.42 3.20
CA SER A 31 2.38 8.18 3.26
C SER A 31 2.92 7.30 4.37
N SER A 32 2.03 6.75 5.20
CA SER A 32 2.44 5.92 6.32
C SER A 32 3.21 4.69 5.80
N PRO A 33 4.08 4.06 6.61
CA PRO A 33 4.74 2.83 6.19
C PRO A 33 3.76 1.74 5.73
N VAL A 34 2.61 1.58 6.40
CA VAL A 34 1.53 0.68 5.95
C VAL A 34 0.90 1.13 4.63
N GLU A 35 0.66 2.44 4.45
CA GLU A 35 0.11 2.96 3.21
C GLU A 35 1.06 2.71 2.02
N LYS A 36 2.38 2.86 2.22
CA LYS A 36 3.39 2.51 1.20
C LYS A 36 3.42 1.01 0.88
N LEU A 37 3.18 0.16 1.88
CA LEU A 37 3.06 -1.28 1.67
C LEU A 37 1.82 -1.58 0.81
N GLU A 38 0.67 -0.98 1.12
CA GLU A 38 -0.58 -1.13 0.36
C GLU A 38 -0.47 -0.58 -1.07
N GLU A 39 0.12 0.59 -1.26
CA GLU A 39 0.37 1.21 -2.58
C GLU A 39 1.28 0.33 -3.47
N SER A 40 2.11 -0.53 -2.88
CA SER A 40 3.01 -1.43 -3.61
C SER A 40 2.34 -2.72 -4.09
N ILE A 41 1.10 -3.00 -3.67
CA ILE A 41 0.43 -4.24 -3.99
C ILE A 41 0.07 -4.26 -5.48
N ALA A 42 0.44 -5.35 -6.14
CA ALA A 42 0.09 -5.62 -7.53
C ALA A 42 -0.39 -7.06 -7.71
N CYS A 43 -1.20 -7.27 -8.74
CA CYS A 43 -1.62 -8.59 -9.17
C CYS A 43 -1.34 -8.77 -10.67
N SER A 44 -0.71 -9.88 -11.03
CA SER A 44 -0.55 -10.33 -12.42
C SER A 44 -0.85 -11.81 -12.49
N ASP A 45 -1.82 -12.22 -13.31
CA ASP A 45 -2.18 -13.63 -13.54
C ASP A 45 -2.44 -14.46 -12.24
N GLY A 46 -3.03 -13.82 -11.22
CA GLY A 46 -3.29 -14.45 -9.92
C GLY A 46 -2.06 -14.57 -9.02
N THR A 47 -0.90 -14.08 -9.44
CA THR A 47 0.23 -13.81 -8.55
C THR A 47 0.05 -12.43 -7.93
N LEU A 48 -0.12 -12.40 -6.61
CA LEU A 48 -0.05 -11.15 -5.83
C LEU A 48 1.41 -10.88 -5.44
N SER A 49 1.78 -9.60 -5.44
CA SER A 49 3.07 -9.14 -4.95
C SER A 49 2.94 -7.86 -4.14
N PHE A 50 3.89 -7.63 -3.24
CA PHE A 50 4.02 -6.42 -2.43
C PHE A 50 5.49 -6.17 -2.08
N THR A 51 5.84 -4.91 -1.83
CA THR A 51 7.21 -4.49 -1.47
C THR A 51 7.26 -4.06 -0.01
N ILE A 52 8.18 -4.64 0.75
CA ILE A 52 8.44 -4.21 2.12
C ILE A 52 9.05 -2.81 2.10
N PRO A 53 8.46 -1.81 2.78
CA PRO A 53 8.94 -0.44 2.71
C PRO A 53 10.29 -0.26 3.42
N GLU A 54 11.09 0.74 3.03
CA GLU A 54 12.36 1.11 3.68
C GLU A 54 12.22 1.36 5.20
N ALA A 55 11.01 1.75 5.64
CA ALA A 55 10.69 2.00 7.04
C ALA A 55 10.51 0.72 7.89
N TYR A 56 10.54 -0.46 7.28
CA TYR A 56 10.44 -1.74 7.97
C TYR A 56 11.53 -1.91 9.03
N ASP A 57 11.15 -2.51 10.15
CA ASP A 57 12.07 -2.98 11.18
C ASP A 57 11.53 -4.28 11.81
N SER A 58 12.30 -4.88 12.71
CA SER A 58 11.97 -6.17 13.31
C SER A 58 10.78 -6.15 14.28
N SER A 59 10.14 -5.00 14.54
CA SER A 59 8.90 -4.96 15.32
C SER A 59 7.66 -5.21 14.49
N TRP A 60 7.80 -5.28 13.16
CA TRP A 60 6.67 -5.52 12.27
C TRP A 60 6.26 -7.00 12.29
N TYR A 61 4.95 -7.23 12.23
CA TYR A 61 4.36 -8.53 12.00
C TYR A 61 3.44 -8.45 10.78
N LEU A 62 3.68 -9.31 9.80
CA LEU A 62 2.85 -9.46 8.60
C LEU A 62 2.28 -10.88 8.59
N GLN A 63 1.02 -11.02 8.20
CA GLN A 63 0.40 -12.31 7.96
C GLN A 63 -0.53 -12.22 6.75
N ILE A 64 -0.38 -13.15 5.82
CA ILE A 64 -1.27 -13.28 4.67
C ILE A 64 -2.17 -14.49 4.88
N SER A 65 -3.48 -14.27 4.90
CA SER A 65 -4.45 -15.35 5.05
C SER A 65 -5.73 -15.09 4.26
N GLY A 66 -6.47 -16.15 3.97
CA GLY A 66 -7.75 -16.04 3.29
C GLY A 66 -8.65 -17.25 3.53
N ARG A 67 -9.87 -17.15 3.02
CA ARG A 67 -10.89 -18.21 3.08
C ARG A 67 -11.40 -18.48 1.68
N LEU A 68 -11.10 -19.68 1.18
CA LEU A 68 -11.73 -20.21 -0.02
C LEU A 68 -13.10 -20.77 0.32
N GLU A 69 -14.11 -20.41 -0.46
CA GLU A 69 -15.44 -21.00 -0.39
C GLU A 69 -15.39 -22.42 -0.97
N THR A 70 -15.87 -23.37 -0.18
CA THR A 70 -16.00 -24.78 -0.57
C THR A 70 -17.39 -25.27 -0.20
N GLY A 71 -17.87 -26.31 -0.87
CA GLY A 71 -19.20 -26.89 -0.58
C GLY A 71 -19.39 -27.37 0.86
N ASN A 72 -18.31 -27.47 1.65
CA ASN A 72 -18.30 -28.01 3.01
C ASN A 72 -17.90 -26.97 4.09
N GLY A 73 -18.11 -25.67 3.84
CA GLY A 73 -17.91 -24.63 4.86
C GLY A 73 -16.59 -23.87 4.78
N GLY A 74 -15.95 -23.88 3.61
CA GLY A 74 -14.75 -23.09 3.29
C GLY A 74 -13.44 -23.64 3.86
N MET A 75 -12.32 -23.24 3.26
CA MET A 75 -10.97 -23.70 3.59
C MET A 75 -10.05 -22.49 3.83
N SER A 76 -9.35 -22.46 4.97
CA SER A 76 -8.35 -21.43 5.26
C SER A 76 -7.10 -21.68 4.41
N VAL A 77 -6.54 -20.61 3.87
CA VAL A 77 -5.25 -20.60 3.19
C VAL A 77 -4.34 -19.57 3.82
N HIS A 78 -3.04 -19.86 3.84
CA HIS A 78 -2.01 -19.00 4.39
C HIS A 78 -0.85 -18.92 3.39
N TYR A 79 -0.31 -17.73 3.19
CA TYR A 79 0.79 -17.50 2.25
C TYR A 79 1.99 -16.93 2.97
N LEU A 80 3.19 -17.31 2.52
CA LEU A 80 4.46 -16.87 3.11
C LEU A 80 4.50 -17.07 4.64
N GLU A 81 3.89 -18.17 5.13
CA GLU A 81 3.71 -18.44 6.57
C GLU A 81 5.05 -18.54 7.31
N GLU A 82 6.05 -19.18 6.71
CA GLU A 82 7.38 -19.31 7.30
C GLU A 82 8.06 -17.94 7.47
N LEU A 83 8.05 -17.10 6.43
CA LEU A 83 8.55 -15.71 6.51
C LEU A 83 7.79 -14.88 7.55
N SER A 84 6.47 -15.01 7.58
CA SER A 84 5.59 -14.33 8.54
C SER A 84 5.91 -14.75 9.98
N ARG A 85 6.12 -16.05 10.23
CA ARG A 85 6.43 -16.62 11.54
C ARG A 85 7.81 -16.22 12.04
N GLU A 86 8.79 -16.14 11.14
CA GLU A 86 10.17 -15.79 11.49
C GLU A 86 10.40 -14.27 11.56
N GLY A 87 9.56 -13.46 10.90
CA GLY A 87 9.78 -12.02 10.78
C GLY A 87 11.00 -11.68 9.91
N SER A 88 11.36 -12.56 8.98
CA SER A 88 12.59 -12.48 8.17
C SER A 88 12.41 -11.64 6.89
N TRP A 89 11.62 -10.55 6.96
CA TRP A 89 11.39 -9.67 5.82
C TRP A 89 12.58 -8.72 5.60
N GLU A 90 12.84 -8.36 4.35
CA GLU A 90 13.92 -7.45 3.96
C GLU A 90 13.39 -6.15 3.35
N LYS A 91 14.02 -5.02 3.70
CA LYS A 91 13.66 -3.69 3.20
C LYS A 91 13.79 -3.60 1.68
N ASN A 92 12.79 -2.98 1.04
CA ASN A 92 12.68 -2.79 -0.41
C ASN A 92 12.70 -4.08 -1.23
N VAL A 93 12.47 -5.23 -0.60
CA VAL A 93 12.31 -6.50 -1.31
C VAL A 93 10.84 -6.72 -1.64
N THR A 94 10.59 -7.12 -2.88
CA THR A 94 9.27 -7.52 -3.35
C THR A 94 9.09 -9.02 -3.13
N TYR A 95 8.04 -9.38 -2.41
CA TYR A 95 7.62 -10.76 -2.22
C TYR A 95 6.37 -11.02 -3.04
N SER A 96 6.19 -12.27 -3.46
CA SER A 96 5.05 -12.66 -4.29
C SER A 96 4.59 -14.07 -3.97
N PHE A 97 3.30 -14.33 -4.18
CA PHE A 97 2.71 -15.66 -4.04
C PHE A 97 1.59 -15.86 -5.06
N GLN A 98 1.48 -17.08 -5.59
CA GLN A 98 0.36 -17.47 -6.44
C GLN A 98 -0.85 -17.77 -5.57
N THR A 99 -1.99 -17.15 -5.85
CA THR A 99 -3.24 -17.51 -5.17
C THR A 99 -3.76 -18.85 -5.68
N GLU A 100 -4.33 -19.64 -4.77
CA GLU A 100 -5.10 -20.83 -5.12
C GLU A 100 -6.29 -20.48 -6.02
N GLU A 101 -6.63 -21.39 -6.95
CA GLU A 101 -7.82 -21.27 -7.77
C GLU A 101 -9.08 -21.46 -6.93
N GLY A 102 -10.03 -20.53 -7.03
CA GLY A 102 -11.31 -20.66 -6.34
C GLY A 102 -12.02 -19.33 -6.15
N ASN A 103 -13.09 -19.36 -5.37
CA ASN A 103 -13.78 -18.16 -4.93
C ASN A 103 -13.36 -17.91 -3.48
N TYR A 104 -12.83 -16.73 -3.21
CA TYR A 104 -12.50 -16.33 -1.86
C TYR A 104 -13.66 -15.53 -1.27
N SER A 105 -13.97 -15.77 0.00
CA SER A 105 -14.79 -14.85 0.81
C SER A 105 -13.96 -13.79 1.52
N GLU A 106 -12.69 -14.09 1.81
CA GLU A 106 -11.71 -13.14 2.35
C GLU A 106 -10.29 -13.48 1.83
N LEU A 107 -9.47 -12.45 1.64
CA LEU A 107 -8.02 -12.55 1.45
C LEU A 107 -7.39 -11.25 1.94
N LEU A 108 -6.58 -11.35 2.97
CA LEU A 108 -6.11 -10.21 3.75
C LEU A 108 -4.58 -10.29 3.92
N LEU A 109 -3.94 -9.12 3.87
CA LEU A 109 -2.63 -8.90 4.45
C LEU A 109 -2.84 -8.12 5.75
N TYR A 110 -2.72 -8.82 6.87
CA TYR A 110 -2.64 -8.18 8.18
C TYR A 110 -1.22 -7.65 8.38
N VAL A 111 -1.11 -6.41 8.87
CA VAL A 111 0.15 -5.78 9.24
C VAL A 111 0.02 -5.09 10.59
N SER A 112 0.98 -5.31 11.48
CA SER A 112 1.16 -4.56 12.72
C SER A 112 2.60 -4.06 12.78
N THR A 113 2.78 -2.75 12.91
CA THR A 113 4.12 -2.11 12.98
C THR A 113 4.55 -1.81 14.41
N GLY A 114 3.71 -2.15 15.40
CA GLY A 114 3.80 -1.69 16.78
C GLY A 114 3.31 -0.25 17.01
N LYS A 115 3.04 0.51 15.94
CA LYS A 115 2.47 1.87 15.99
C LYS A 115 1.11 1.97 15.31
N GLU A 116 0.92 1.20 14.24
CA GLU A 116 -0.29 1.11 13.44
C GLU A 116 -0.57 -0.36 13.12
N GLU A 117 -1.85 -0.69 12.98
CA GLU A 117 -2.33 -2.00 12.54
C GLU A 117 -3.33 -1.80 11.41
N ALA A 118 -3.30 -2.68 10.42
CA ALA A 118 -4.23 -2.65 9.30
C ALA A 118 -4.51 -4.06 8.76
N ASP A 119 -5.74 -4.24 8.28
CA ASP A 119 -6.14 -5.35 7.42
C ASP A 119 -6.28 -4.82 6.00
N ILE A 120 -5.33 -5.17 5.13
CA ILE A 120 -5.35 -4.76 3.72
C ILE A 120 -6.12 -5.81 2.92
N ASP A 121 -7.20 -5.39 2.25
CA ASP A 121 -8.04 -6.27 1.43
C ASP A 121 -7.38 -6.61 0.09
N LEU A 122 -6.75 -7.79 0.05
CA LEU A 122 -6.10 -8.31 -1.15
C LEU A 122 -7.10 -8.82 -2.20
N LEU A 123 -8.36 -9.09 -1.82
CA LEU A 123 -9.37 -9.51 -2.81
C LEU A 123 -9.64 -8.43 -3.85
N SER A 124 -9.56 -7.17 -3.43
CA SER A 124 -9.79 -6.03 -4.31
C SER A 124 -8.80 -5.94 -5.48
N TYR A 125 -7.64 -6.59 -5.37
CA TYR A 125 -6.58 -6.63 -6.37
C TYR A 125 -6.68 -7.83 -7.32
N LEU A 126 -7.46 -8.86 -6.96
CA LEU A 126 -7.64 -10.02 -7.82
C LEU A 126 -8.54 -9.67 -9.03
N PRO A 127 -8.32 -10.31 -10.20
CA PRO A 127 -9.19 -10.15 -11.35
C PRO A 127 -10.64 -10.48 -10.97
N LYS A 128 -11.56 -9.55 -11.28
CA LYS A 128 -13.00 -9.80 -11.13
C LYS A 128 -13.42 -10.88 -12.13
N LYS A 129 -14.09 -11.91 -11.63
CA LYS A 129 -14.73 -12.94 -12.46
C LYS A 129 -16.01 -12.43 -13.12
#